data_AF-A0A5D0TIV8-F1
#
_entry.id   AF-A0A5D0TIV8-F1
#
_cell.length_a   1.000
_cell.length_b   1.000
_cell.length_c   1.000
_cell.angle_alpha   90.00
_cell.angle_beta   90.00
_cell.angle_gamma   90.00
#
_symmetry.space_group_name_H-M   'P 1'
#
loop_
_entity.id
_entity.type
_entity.pdbx_description
1 polymer ?
#
loop_
_entity_poly.entity_id
_entity_poly.type
_entity_poly.pdbx_seq_one_letter_code
_entity_poly.pdbx_strand_id
1 'polypeptide(L)' 'MGEVLYRKYRPLNFDELIGQNQVKDILKKALDKGKVSHAYIFYGPRGTGKTTTARILA' A
#
# COMPACT_ATOMS: atom_id res chain seq x y z
N MET A 1 8.69 20.21 19.20
CA MET A 1 8.00 18.91 19.21
C MET A 1 8.64 18.05 18.11
N GLY A 2 9.28 16.93 18.46
CA GLY A 2 10.05 16.14 17.49
C GLY A 2 9.15 15.42 16.49
N GLU A 3 9.49 15.50 15.20
CA GLU A 3 8.76 14.83 14.12
C GLU A 3 9.03 13.31 14.16
N VAL A 4 7.97 12.50 14.07
CA VAL A 4 8.09 11.04 14.15
C VAL A 4 8.39 10.46 12.77
N LEU A 5 9.60 9.93 12.57
CA LEU A 5 10.12 9.53 11.25
C LEU A 5 9.21 8.54 10.50
N TYR A 6 8.64 7.54 11.17
CA TYR A 6 7.77 6.56 10.50
C TYR A 6 6.46 7.16 9.98
N ARG A 7 6.03 8.31 10.51
CA ARG A 7 4.88 9.05 9.99
C ARG A 7 5.28 9.91 8.81
N LYS A 8 6.43 10.59 8.94
CA LYS A 8 7.01 11.42 7.89
C LYS A 8 7.26 10.66 6.58
N TYR A 9 7.83 9.46 6.69
CA TYR A 9 8.21 8.64 5.54
C TYR A 9 7.20 7.54 5.20
N ARG A 10 5.94 7.65 5.66
CA ARG A 10 4.93 6.65 5.33
C ARG A 10 4.49 6.82 3.86
N PRO A 11 4.72 5.82 2.98
CA PRO A 11 4.42 5.93 1.55
C PRO A 11 3.00 6.41 1.26
N LEU A 12 2.85 7.43 0.42
CA LEU A 12 1.58 8.05 0.05
C LEU A 12 0.95 7.43 -1.20
N ASN A 13 1.76 6.82 -2.06
CA ASN A 13 1.32 6.16 -3.29
C ASN A 13 2.05 4.81 -3.49
N PHE A 14 1.63 4.04 -4.50
CA PHE A 14 2.21 2.73 -4.77
C PHE A 14 3.67 2.80 -5.22
N ASP A 15 4.11 3.90 -5.85
CA ASP A 15 5.49 4.05 -6.32
C ASP A 15 6.48 4.27 -5.17
N GLU A 16 6.04 4.95 -4.11
CA GLU A 16 6.79 5.10 -2.87
C GLU A 16 6.85 3.82 -2.00
N LEU A 17 6.01 2.82 -2.30
CA LEU A 17 5.99 1.57 -1.55
C LEU A 17 7.19 0.68 -1.94
N ILE A 18 8.11 0.52 -1.01
CA ILE A 18 9.30 -0.31 -1.18
C ILE A 18 8.93 -1.79 -1.19
N GLY A 19 9.36 -2.52 -2.23
CA GLY A 19 9.06 -3.94 -2.42
C GLY A 19 7.64 -4.22 -2.89
N GLN A 20 7.17 -5.47 -2.70
CA GLN A 20 5.83 -5.93 -3.10
C GLN A 20 5.43 -5.67 -4.58
N ASN A 21 6.38 -5.77 -5.51
CA ASN A 21 6.17 -5.39 -6.92
C ASN A 21 4.92 -6.04 -7.55
N GLN A 22 4.72 -7.35 -7.35
CA GLN A 22 3.54 -8.05 -7.87
C GLN A 22 2.22 -7.48 -7.31
N VAL A 23 2.17 -7.18 -6.01
CA VAL A 23 0.96 -6.63 -5.37
C VAL A 23 0.68 -5.23 -5.90
N LYS A 24 1.71 -4.38 -6.02
CA LYS A 24 1.60 -3.05 -6.60
C LYS A 24 1.01 -3.10 -8.01
N ASP A 25 1.55 -3.98 -8.86
CA ASP A 25 1.12 -4.10 -10.25
C ASP A 25 -0.32 -4.60 -10.37
N ILE A 26 -0.72 -5.58 -9.56
CA ILE A 26 -2.10 -6.10 -9.55
C ILE A 26 -3.08 -5.00 -9.14
N LEU A 27 -2.79 -4.28 -8.05
CA LEU A 27 -3.67 -3.24 -7.54
C LEU A 27 -3.75 -2.03 -8.49
N LYS A 28 -2.61 -1.57 -9.04
CA LYS A 28 -2.59 -0.52 -10.06
C LYS A 28 -3.44 -0.90 -11.28
N LYS A 29 -3.23 -2.10 -11.83
CA LYS A 29 -4.02 -2.58 -12.97
C LYS A 29 -5.51 -2.72 -12.66
N ALA A 30 -5.88 -3.10 -11.43
CA ALA A 30 -7.27 -3.19 -11.01
C ALA A 30 -7.93 -1.79 -10.95
N LEU A 31 -7.21 -0.79 -10.43
CA LEU A 31 -7.65 0.61 -10.43
C LEU A 31 -7.77 1.16 -11.85
N ASP A 32 -6.76 1.00 -12.69
CA ASP A 32 -6.74 1.50 -14.07
C ASP A 32 -7.89 0.92 -14.91
N LYS A 33 -8.28 -0.32 -14.65
CA LYS A 33 -9.38 -1.01 -15.35
C LYS A 33 -10.74 -0.78 -14.71
N GLY A 34 -10.83 -0.07 -13.58
CA GLY A 34 -12.06 0.05 -12.79
C GLY A 34 -12.58 -1.29 -12.24
N LYS A 35 -11.70 -2.29 -12.11
CA LYS A 35 -12.03 -3.66 -11.67
C LYS A 35 -11.58 -3.91 -10.23
N VAL A 36 -11.94 -2.99 -9.33
CA VAL A 36 -11.61 -3.11 -7.91
C VAL A 36 -12.52 -4.17 -7.26
N SER A 37 -11.94 -5.18 -6.62
CA SER A 37 -12.70 -6.20 -5.90
C SER A 37 -13.44 -5.62 -4.70
N HIS A 38 -14.54 -6.26 -4.31
CA HIS A 38 -15.35 -5.85 -3.16
C HIS A 38 -14.57 -5.82 -1.84
N ALA A 39 -13.58 -6.70 -1.68
CA ALA A 39 -12.74 -6.77 -0.49
C ALA A 39 -11.33 -7.26 -0.81
N TYR A 40 -10.36 -6.83 0.00
CA TYR A 40 -8.96 -7.28 -0.05
C TYR A 40 -8.48 -7.69 1.35
N ILE A 41 -7.75 -8.80 1.43
CA ILE A 41 -7.09 -9.26 2.66
C ILE A 41 -5.59 -9.12 2.47
N PHE A 42 -4.95 -8.26 3.26
CA PHE A 42 -3.50 -8.12 3.30
C PHE A 42 -2.94 -8.90 4.48
N TYR A 43 -2.13 -9.93 4.21
CA TYR A 43 -1.56 -10.83 5.23
C TYR A 43 -0.01 -10.79 5.21
N GLY A 44 0.61 -11.10 6.36
CA GLY A 44 2.08 -11.21 6.53
C GLY A 44 2.63 -10.60 7.83
N PRO A 45 3.94 -10.72 8.10
CA PRO A 45 4.61 -10.28 9.34
C PRO A 45 4.43 -8.79 9.69
N ARG A 46 4.65 -8.40 10.95
CA ARG A 46 4.55 -6.98 11.37
C ARG A 46 5.56 -6.12 10.61
N GLY A 47 5.16 -4.90 10.25
CA GLY A 47 6.04 -3.93 9.58
C GLY A 47 6.18 -4.10 8.07
N THR A 48 5.57 -5.14 7.46
CA THR A 48 5.68 -5.39 6.01
C THR A 48 4.88 -4.44 5.10
N GLY A 49 4.21 -3.44 5.65
CA GLY A 49 3.48 -2.44 4.86
C GLY A 49 2.00 -2.72 4.59
N LYS A 50 1.41 -3.82 5.10
CA LYS A 50 -0.01 -4.19 4.88
C LYS A 50 -1.02 -3.05 5.08
N THR A 51 -0.96 -2.39 6.24
CA THR A 51 -1.86 -1.27 6.57
C THR A 51 -1.53 0.00 5.79
N THR A 52 -0.29 0.14 5.31
CA THR A 52 0.10 1.23 4.41
C THR A 52 -0.46 0.97 3.01
N THR A 53 -0.33 -0.25 2.47
CA THR A 53 -0.90 -0.63 1.17
C THR A 53 -2.41 -0.46 1.15
N ALA A 54 -3.11 -0.94 2.20
CA ALA A 54 -4.56 -0.75 2.32
C ALA A 54 -4.96 0.75 2.34
N ARG A 55 -4.14 1.59 2.98
CA ARG A 55 -4.38 3.05 3.03
C ARG A 55 -4.14 3.73 1.69
N ILE A 56 -3.17 3.27 0.90
CA ILE A 56 -2.88 3.82 -0.43
C ILE A 56 -3.99 3.45 -1.43
N LEU A 57 -4.60 2.27 -1.26
CA LEU A 57 -5.68 1.79 -2.13
C LEU A 57 -7.02 2.51 -1.89
N ALA A 58 -7.23 3.06 -0.69
CA ALA A 58 -8.45 3.77 -0.28
C ALA A 58 -8.39 5.25 -0.65
#